data_AF-A0A2I0IKA0-F1
#
_entry.id   AF-A0A2I0IKA0-F1
#
_cell.length_a   1.000
_cell.length_b   1.000
_cell.length_c   1.000
_cell.angle_alpha   90.00
_cell.angle_beta   90.00
_cell.angle_gamma   90.00
#
_symmetry.space_group_name_H-M   'P 1'
#
loop_
_entity.id
_entity.type
_entity.pdbx_description
1 polymer ?
#
loop_
_entity_poly.entity_id
_entity_poly.type
_entity_poly.pdbx_seq_one_letter_code
_entity_poly.pdbx_strand_id
1 'polypeptide(L)'
;MRLDMLRIWKRNLGRDDRCISDNGREARFPFLDEDVIKILLDIPLWEIADLEQPSGRGDKKILREVAKLLGLSEASILPKRAIQFGSRIARESNRKNFGSNRAANQASAGSIPFRTQ
;
A
#
# COMPACT_ATOMS: atom_id res chain seq x y z
N MET A 1 2.03 0.58 12.82
CA MET A 1 2.73 1.78 12.32
C MET A 1 4.22 1.80 12.64
N ARG A 2 4.68 1.84 13.91
CA ARG A 2 6.14 1.91 14.22
C ARG A 2 6.97 0.77 13.58
N LEU A 3 6.50 -0.48 13.67
CA LEU A 3 7.18 -1.62 13.05
C LEU A 3 7.25 -1.52 11.52
N ASP A 4 6.19 -1.01 10.90
CA ASP A 4 6.12 -0.82 9.45
C ASP A 4 7.12 0.26 9.02
N MET A 5 7.18 1.38 9.74
CA MET A 5 8.15 2.47 9.51
C MET A 5 9.60 1.98 9.61
N LEU A 6 9.93 1.19 10.64
CA LEU A 6 11.28 0.64 10.83
C LEU A 6 11.72 -0.32 9.72
N ARG A 7 10.78 -0.86 8.94
CA ARG A 7 11.04 -1.90 7.94
C ARG A 7 10.68 -1.46 6.52
N ILE A 8 10.08 -0.28 6.33
CA ILE A 8 9.55 0.17 5.04
C ILE A 8 10.65 0.28 3.98
N TRP A 9 11.85 0.74 4.39
CA TRP A 9 13.03 0.84 3.53
C TRP A 9 13.43 -0.52 2.97
N LYS A 10 13.40 -1.58 3.78
CA LYS A 10 13.80 -2.93 3.38
C LYS A 10 12.71 -3.65 2.60
N ARG A 11 11.44 -3.48 3.00
CA ARG A 11 10.31 -4.25 2.46
C ARG A 11 9.74 -3.66 1.18
N ASN A 12 9.55 -2.35 1.14
CA ASN A 12 8.86 -1.66 0.05
C ASN A 12 9.86 -0.84 -0.77
N LEU A 13 10.49 0.15 -0.14
CA LEU A 13 11.28 1.16 -0.86
C LEU A 13 12.49 0.54 -1.56
N GLY A 14 13.20 -0.39 -0.94
CA GLY A 14 14.37 -1.01 -1.55
C GLY A 14 14.06 -1.85 -2.79
N ARG A 15 12.85 -2.43 -2.88
CA ARG A 15 12.39 -3.10 -4.11
C ARG A 15 12.08 -2.07 -5.18
N ASP A 16 11.29 -1.07 -4.81
CA ASP A 16 10.78 -0.05 -5.74
C ASP A 16 11.93 0.79 -6.30
N ASP A 17 12.90 1.17 -5.46
CA ASP A 17 14.11 1.89 -5.83
C ASP A 17 14.96 1.13 -6.85
N ARG A 18 15.24 -0.17 -6.63
CA ARG A 18 15.97 -0.99 -7.62
C ARG A 18 15.26 -1.06 -8.96
N CYS A 19 13.93 -1.26 -8.98
CA CYS A 19 13.18 -1.33 -10.22
C CYS A 19 13.15 0.02 -10.97
N ILE A 20 13.06 1.14 -10.23
CA ILE A 20 12.93 2.47 -10.82
C ILE A 20 14.29 3.01 -11.29
N SER A 21 15.34 2.83 -10.49
CA SER A 21 16.72 3.24 -10.82
C SER A 21 17.31 2.48 -12.00
N ASP A 22 16.94 1.21 -12.19
CA ASP A 22 17.29 0.42 -13.39
C ASP A 22 16.79 1.07 -14.69
N ASN A 23 15.78 1.94 -14.60
CA ASN A 23 15.25 2.72 -15.71
C ASN A 23 15.80 4.16 -15.76
N GLY A 24 16.84 4.49 -15.00
CA GLY A 24 17.41 5.83 -14.92
C GLY A 24 16.43 6.88 -14.37
N ARG A 25 15.47 6.45 -13.55
CA ARG A 25 14.46 7.31 -12.93
C ARG A 25 14.67 7.39 -11.41
N GLU A 26 14.15 8.45 -10.82
CA GLU A 26 14.08 8.63 -9.37
C GLU A 26 12.61 8.71 -8.95
N ALA A 27 12.23 7.96 -7.92
CA ALA A 27 10.88 8.00 -7.39
C ALA A 27 10.75 9.09 -6.31
N ARG A 28 9.62 9.80 -6.29
CA ARG A 28 9.24 10.68 -5.19
C ARG A 28 8.03 10.09 -4.47
N PHE A 29 8.06 10.10 -3.14
CA PHE A 29 7.00 9.55 -2.29
C PHE A 29 6.42 10.64 -1.37
N PRO A 30 5.56 11.56 -1.89
CA PRO A 30 5.06 12.69 -1.10
C PRO A 30 4.35 12.31 0.20
N PHE A 31 3.71 11.14 0.25
CA PHE A 31 3.05 10.65 1.47
C PHE A 31 4.03 10.09 2.53
N LEU A 32 5.31 9.98 2.20
CA LEU A 32 6.38 9.63 3.15
C LEU A 32 7.24 10.84 3.53
N ASP A 33 6.83 12.04 3.14
CA ASP A 33 7.44 13.28 3.60
C ASP A 33 7.35 13.39 5.12
N GLU A 34 8.43 13.88 5.74
CA GLU A 34 8.57 13.92 7.20
C GLU A 34 7.53 14.82 7.86
N ASP A 35 7.20 15.96 7.25
CA ASP A 35 6.20 16.89 7.78
C ASP A 35 4.79 16.31 7.65
N VAL A 36 4.51 15.63 6.53
CA VAL A 36 3.23 14.91 6.34
C VAL A 36 3.07 13.82 7.42
N ILE A 37 4.10 13.02 7.65
CA ILE A 37 4.07 11.96 8.67
C ILE A 37 3.88 12.56 10.06
N LYS A 38 4.60 13.64 10.38
CA LYS A 38 4.52 14.31 11.68
C LYS A 38 3.10 14.83 11.95
N ILE A 39 2.50 15.53 11.00
CA ILE A 39 1.12 16.02 11.11
C ILE A 39 0.15 14.86 11.36
N LEU A 40 0.27 13.76 10.59
CA LEU A 40 -0.59 12.60 10.76
C LEU A 40 -0.38 11.88 12.10
N LEU A 41 0.81 11.92 12.68
CA LEU A 41 1.09 11.34 14.00
C LEU A 41 0.44 12.12 15.15
N ASP A 42 0.21 13.42 14.97
CA ASP A 42 -0.40 14.30 15.97
C ASP A 42 -1.94 14.28 15.94
N ILE A 43 -2.54 13.67 14.91
CA ILE A 43 -4.00 13.56 14.76
C ILE A 43 -4.50 12.23 15.37
N PRO A 44 -5.61 12.23 16.13
CA PRO A 44 -6.19 11.00 16.62
C PRO A 44 -6.55 10.00 15.51
N LEU A 45 -6.31 8.71 15.74
CA LEU A 45 -6.48 7.69 14.70
C LEU A 45 -7.87 7.68 14.07
N TRP A 46 -8.94 7.87 14.86
CA TRP A 46 -10.33 7.88 14.38
C TRP A 46 -10.65 9.04 13.43
N GLU A 47 -9.86 10.11 13.43
CA GLU A 47 -9.97 11.18 12.44
C GLU A 47 -9.23 10.84 11.14
N ILE A 48 -8.17 10.02 11.23
CA ILE A 48 -7.40 9.55 10.07
C ILE A 48 -8.12 8.40 9.37
N ALA A 49 -8.64 7.46 10.15
CA ALA A 49 -9.32 6.25 9.71
C ALA A 49 -10.30 5.75 10.78
N ASP A 50 -11.52 5.44 10.36
CA ASP A 50 -12.53 4.80 11.19
C ASP A 50 -12.72 3.37 10.72
N LEU A 51 -12.04 2.41 11.36
CA LEU A 51 -12.05 1.02 10.92
C LEU A 51 -13.32 0.25 11.32
N GLU A 52 -14.26 0.89 12.03
CA GLU A 52 -15.59 0.32 12.30
C GLU A 52 -16.50 0.45 11.07
N GLN A 53 -16.20 1.39 10.17
CA GLN A 53 -16.93 1.57 8.92
C GLN A 53 -16.48 0.57 7.84
N PRO A 54 -17.34 0.29 6.85
CA PRO A 54 -16.97 -0.55 5.71
C PRO A 54 -15.76 -0.03 4.92
N SER A 55 -15.06 -0.95 4.25
CA SER A 55 -14.02 -0.62 3.27
C SER A 55 -14.58 0.30 2.17
N GLY A 56 -13.82 1.32 1.80
CA GLY A 56 -14.26 2.39 0.92
C GLY A 56 -14.80 3.62 1.66
N ARG A 57 -15.04 3.54 2.97
CA ARG A 57 -15.54 4.66 3.79
C ARG A 57 -14.58 4.98 4.93
N GLY A 58 -14.35 4.00 5.79
CA GLY A 58 -13.56 4.14 7.01
C GLY A 58 -12.06 4.18 6.79
N ASP A 59 -11.59 3.35 5.87
CA ASP A 59 -10.20 3.33 5.48
C ASP A 59 -9.84 4.64 4.78
N LYS A 60 -8.73 5.24 5.20
CA LYS A 60 -8.20 6.47 4.59
C LYS A 60 -9.16 7.67 4.66
N LYS A 61 -10.02 7.74 5.68
CA LYS A 61 -11.01 8.82 5.90
C LYS A 61 -10.45 10.21 5.57
N ILE A 62 -9.35 10.61 6.21
CA ILE A 62 -8.74 11.93 6.01
C ILE A 62 -8.30 12.18 4.56
N LEU A 63 -7.75 11.15 3.87
CA LEU A 63 -7.36 11.29 2.47
C LEU A 63 -8.58 11.46 1.56
N ARG A 64 -9.72 10.84 1.89
CA ARG A 64 -10.96 11.00 1.15
C ARG A 64 -11.54 12.39 1.33
N GLU A 65 -11.44 12.95 2.53
CA GLU A 65 -11.87 14.33 2.83
C GLU A 65 -11.01 15.34 2.06
N VAL A 66 -9.69 15.22 2.13
CA VAL A 66 -8.76 16.07 1.36
C VAL A 66 -9.02 15.95 -0.16
N ALA A 67 -9.25 14.74 -0.67
CA ALA A 67 -9.60 14.53 -2.07
C ALA A 67 -10.88 15.31 -2.46
N LYS A 68 -11.92 15.31 -1.62
CA LYS A 68 -13.14 16.10 -1.86
C LYS A 68 -12.86 17.60 -1.85
N LEU A 69 -12.06 18.10 -0.91
CA LEU A 69 -11.68 19.52 -0.85
C LEU A 69 -10.92 19.97 -2.11
N LEU A 70 -10.16 19.07 -2.72
CA LEU A 70 -9.45 19.30 -3.98
C LEU A 70 -10.32 19.06 -5.23
N GLY A 71 -11.62 18.78 -5.08
CA GLY A 71 -12.53 18.50 -6.20
C GLY A 71 -12.40 17.10 -6.82
N LEU A 72 -11.66 16.19 -6.20
CA LEU A 72 -11.45 14.81 -6.66
C LEU A 72 -12.55 13.86 -6.15
N SER A 73 -13.81 14.21 -6.39
CA SER A 73 -14.99 13.51 -5.85
C SER A 73 -15.01 12.02 -6.17
N GLU A 74 -14.72 11.64 -7.42
CA GLU A 74 -14.70 10.23 -7.84
C GLU A 74 -13.60 9.44 -7.13
N ALA A 75 -12.40 10.00 -7.01
CA ALA A 75 -11.29 9.33 -6.32
C ALA A 75 -11.57 9.15 -4.82
N SER A 76 -12.31 10.08 -4.22
CA SER A 76 -12.62 10.07 -2.79
C SER A 76 -13.48 8.87 -2.35
N ILE A 77 -14.23 8.26 -3.27
CA ILE A 77 -15.14 7.13 -2.95
C ILE A 77 -14.57 5.76 -3.34
N LEU A 78 -13.44 5.72 -4.06
CA LEU A 78 -12.89 4.44 -4.53
C LEU A 78 -12.29 3.63 -3.37
N PRO A 79 -12.68 2.35 -3.20
CA PRO A 79 -12.04 1.46 -2.23
C PRO A 79 -10.56 1.24 -2.57
N LYS A 80 -9.70 1.12 -1.55
CA LYS A 80 -8.28 0.86 -1.80
C LYS A 80 -8.10 -0.50 -2.46
N ARG A 81 -7.50 -0.50 -3.66
CA ARG A 81 -7.00 -1.70 -4.34
C ARG A 81 -5.49 -1.59 -4.54
N ALA A 82 -4.73 -2.64 -4.23
CA ALA A 82 -3.30 -2.65 -4.56
C ALA A 82 -3.11 -2.89 -6.04
N ILE A 83 -2.08 -2.30 -6.65
CA ILE A 83 -1.82 -2.35 -8.10
C ILE A 83 -1.80 -3.80 -8.60
N GLN A 84 -1.18 -4.71 -7.84
CA GLN A 84 -1.11 -6.13 -8.19
C GLN A 84 -2.46 -6.84 -8.29
N PHE A 85 -3.46 -6.36 -7.55
CA PHE A 85 -4.82 -6.88 -7.57
C PHE A 85 -5.67 -6.14 -8.61
N GLY A 86 -5.51 -4.82 -8.71
CA GLY A 86 -6.22 -3.99 -9.69
C GLY A 86 -5.88 -4.35 -11.14
N SER A 87 -4.59 -4.57 -11.43
CA SER A 87 -4.09 -5.01 -12.74
C SER A 87 -4.32 -6.50 -13.03
N ARG A 88 -4.76 -7.27 -12.02
CA ARG A 88 -4.88 -8.75 -12.06
C ARG A 88 -3.54 -9.49 -12.24
N ILE A 89 -2.38 -8.81 -12.23
CA ILE A 89 -1.08 -9.47 -12.40
C ILE A 89 -0.79 -10.53 -11.33
N ALA A 90 -1.27 -10.33 -10.10
CA ALA A 90 -1.14 -11.33 -9.04
C ALA A 90 -1.87 -12.65 -9.40
N ARG A 91 -3.06 -12.54 -10.01
CA ARG A 91 -3.83 -13.71 -10.47
C ARG A 91 -3.11 -14.43 -11.61
N GLU A 92 -2.61 -13.68 -12.59
CA GLU A 92 -1.90 -14.28 -13.72
C GLU A 92 -0.58 -14.95 -13.28
N SER A 93 0.18 -14.30 -12.39
CA SER A 93 1.37 -14.88 -11.78
C SER A 93 1.06 -16.17 -10.99
N ASN A 94 0.01 -16.15 -10.17
CA ASN A 94 -0.39 -17.32 -9.38
C ASN A 94 -0.86 -18.48 -10.26
N ARG A 95 -1.61 -18.20 -11.33
CA ARG A 95 -2.04 -19.24 -12.28
C ARG A 95 -0.85 -19.87 -13.00
N LYS A 96 0.13 -19.05 -13.42
CA LYS A 96 1.34 -19.54 -14.08
C LYS A 96 2.20 -20.40 -13.15
N ASN A 97 2.40 -19.97 -11.91
CA ASN A 97 3.36 -20.60 -11.00
C ASN A 97 2.75 -21.72 -10.13
N PHE A 98 1.44 -21.66 -9.84
CA PHE A 98 0.77 -22.58 -8.91
C PHE A 98 -0.51 -23.19 -9.50
N GLY A 99 -0.85 -22.90 -10.75
CA GLY A 99 -2.08 -23.38 -11.41
C GLY A 99 -3.37 -22.66 -10.97
N SER A 100 -3.43 -22.14 -9.75
CA SER A 100 -4.57 -21.36 -9.24
C SER A 100 -4.19 -20.44 -8.08
N ASN A 101 -5.03 -19.44 -7.80
CA ASN A 101 -4.90 -18.60 -6.61
C ASN A 101 -5.04 -19.41 -5.31
N ARG A 102 -5.89 -20.44 -5.30
CA ARG A 102 -6.10 -21.28 -4.10
C ARG A 102 -4.83 -22.05 -3.75
N ALA A 103 -4.20 -22.65 -4.75
CA ALA A 103 -2.94 -23.37 -4.60
C ALA A 103 -1.79 -22.43 -4.18
N ALA A 104 -1.71 -21.22 -4.78
CA ALA A 104 -0.72 -20.21 -4.39
C ALA A 104 -0.84 -19.81 -2.91
N ASN A 105 -2.07 -19.58 -2.43
CA ASN A 105 -2.32 -19.24 -1.02
C ASN A 105 -1.93 -20.39 -0.07
N GLN A 106 -2.18 -21.65 -0.45
CA GLN A 106 -1.77 -22.82 0.33
C GLN A 106 -0.24 -22.99 0.39
N ALA A 107 0.45 -22.63 -0.69
CA ALA A 107 1.91 -22.70 -0.77
C ALA A 107 2.63 -21.53 -0.06
N SER A 108 1.90 -20.64 0.63
CA SER A 108 2.43 -19.39 1.19
C SER A 108 3.19 -18.54 0.15
N ALA A 109 2.76 -18.62 -1.12
CA ALA A 109 3.37 -17.90 -2.23
C ALA A 109 3.31 -16.39 -1.98
N GLY A 110 4.45 -15.78 -1.66
CA GLY A 110 4.57 -14.37 -1.27
C GLY A 110 5.10 -14.13 0.14
N SER A 111 5.18 -15.17 0.97
CA SER A 111 6.02 -15.15 2.16
C SER A 111 7.47 -15.42 1.72
N ILE A 112 8.28 -14.37 1.59
CA ILE A 112 9.73 -14.55 1.49
C ILE A 112 10.17 -15.09 2.86
N PRO A 113 10.77 -16.29 2.96
CA PRO A 113 11.27 -16.77 4.24
C PRO A 113 12.35 -15.81 4.72
N PHE A 114 12.16 -15.25 5.92
CA PHE A 114 13.18 -14.46 6.58
C PHE A 114 14.32 -15.41 6.97
N ARG A 115 15.38 -15.48 6.16
CA ARG A 115 16.67 -15.96 6.65
C ARG A 115 17.27 -14.83 7.49
N THR A 116 17.11 -14.92 8.81
CA THR A 116 18.02 -14.25 9.75
C THR A 116 19.41 -14.83 9.51
N GLN A 117 20.35 -14.00 9.06
CA GLN A 117 21.76 -14.22 9.33
C GLN A 117 22.02 -13.81 10.78
#